data_AF-A0A4U8Q5U7-F1
#
_entry.id   AF-A0A4U8Q5U7-F1
#
_cell.length_a   1.000
_cell.length_b   1.000
_cell.length_c   1.000
_cell.angle_alpha   90.00
_cell.angle_beta   90.00
_cell.angle_gamma   90.00
#
_symmetry.space_group_name_H-M   'P 1'
#
loop_
_entity.id
_entity.type
_entity.pdbx_description
1 polymer ?
#
loop_
_entity_poly.entity_id
_entity_poly.type
_entity_poly.pdbx_seq_one_letter_code
_entity_poly.pdbx_strand_id
1 'polypeptide(L)'
;MGIHISLDVVPEKIAKEEWDKVYKESLVLIRNYPFLNRVTAKKYGQAFSFYVKTREITNQYGHSGWFTSGDLVSKKRGESFHFPKTLKYYGEGFRDQLDQDVFWSILSAKGCIEEDDNRIPDIKKLWGGKTQGEPYHLYLLAVGCLVEARLPGAAVVYGDISLGQCKRAIRWANQYLEIPIELTDRACMIQLYKRVLKMNLDDGERLEAFLSLTMEKKVEKMGDFIREYFDRDTIKAYFQKAFGGFTPDQVGFIHEMKIYFALGFDLEMFCTLVKEKHKWKKVLTAESIIRRVVKSKLYVKDKNTYDYTEHIQDRPDSEEIETIKDQMSKVFALMSGAVNENVSAYLSYDDMMDVLEKNFKDECDVQKIVEQFRKENEEEQESFQSLFYDNDEIMLKMGKMLEDEEKEKEVYAIADFDDLMQYEEGDTVEPQLEKCITKLIQFMKKVSEEEYDKRFLPLNVRERCRMLISNNEQFLLSKRSWNQIFNHILDDQYMMKYYPFFRVKAVNDESYQIYYALISNEELLDHYYE
;
A
#
# COMPACT_ATOMS: atom_id res chain seq x y z
N MET A 1 1.62 6.36 9.84
CA MET A 1 2.09 5.80 8.57
C MET A 1 1.84 4.29 8.56
N GLY A 2 1.55 3.72 7.40
CA GLY A 2 1.31 2.29 7.22
C GLY A 2 0.34 2.02 6.08
N ILE A 3 0.55 0.90 5.39
CA ILE A 3 -0.23 0.52 4.20
C ILE A 3 -1.51 -0.19 4.61
N HIS A 4 -2.64 0.39 4.22
CA HIS A 4 -3.97 -0.03 4.63
C HIS A 4 -4.81 -0.58 3.49
N ILE A 5 -5.72 -1.48 3.85
CA ILE A 5 -6.83 -1.91 3.00
C ILE A 5 -8.11 -1.91 3.83
N SER A 6 -9.16 -1.34 3.28
CA SER A 6 -10.46 -1.15 3.89
C SER A 6 -11.55 -1.78 3.04
N LEU A 7 -12.55 -2.36 3.69
CA LEU A 7 -13.77 -2.85 3.06
C LEU A 7 -14.94 -2.27 3.84
N ASP A 8 -15.68 -1.40 3.17
CA ASP A 8 -16.87 -0.78 3.71
C ASP A 8 -18.10 -1.36 3.05
N VAL A 9 -19.19 -1.46 3.81
CA VAL A 9 -20.49 -1.90 3.32
C VAL A 9 -21.62 -1.00 3.83
N VAL A 10 -22.72 -0.95 3.10
CA VAL A 10 -23.99 -0.35 3.51
C VAL A 10 -24.98 -1.50 3.77
N PRO A 11 -25.12 -2.00 5.01
CA PRO A 11 -25.90 -3.22 5.26
C PRO A 11 -27.39 -3.06 4.94
N GLU A 12 -27.94 -1.84 4.97
CA GLU A 12 -29.32 -1.55 4.55
C GLU A 12 -29.57 -1.86 3.06
N LYS A 13 -28.50 -1.93 2.24
CA LYS A 13 -28.57 -2.26 0.82
C LYS A 13 -28.29 -3.73 0.51
N ILE A 14 -28.08 -4.56 1.54
CA ILE A 14 -27.65 -5.95 1.37
C ILE A 14 -28.74 -6.86 1.91
N ALA A 15 -29.34 -7.66 1.03
CA ALA A 15 -30.22 -8.74 1.45
C ALA A 15 -29.40 -9.87 2.09
N LYS A 16 -29.98 -10.54 3.08
CA LYS A 16 -29.30 -11.61 3.82
C LYS A 16 -28.82 -12.74 2.91
N GLU A 17 -29.64 -13.13 1.94
CA GLU A 17 -29.34 -14.20 0.99
C GLU A 17 -28.16 -13.84 0.07
N GLU A 18 -27.98 -12.56 -0.25
CA GLU A 18 -26.84 -12.08 -1.02
C GLU A 18 -25.56 -12.14 -0.20
N TRP A 19 -25.62 -11.67 1.06
CA TRP A 19 -24.49 -11.78 1.99
C TRP A 19 -24.07 -13.22 2.22
N ASP A 20 -25.03 -14.13 2.40
CA ASP A 20 -24.77 -15.56 2.57
C ASP A 20 -24.06 -16.18 1.36
N LYS A 21 -24.36 -15.72 0.13
CA LYS A 21 -23.65 -16.15 -1.09
C LYS A 21 -22.22 -15.60 -1.12
N VAL A 22 -22.05 -14.31 -0.90
CA VAL A 22 -20.73 -13.65 -0.85
C VAL A 22 -19.84 -14.28 0.21
N TYR A 23 -20.39 -14.55 1.40
CA TYR A 23 -19.67 -15.23 2.46
C TYR A 23 -19.20 -16.62 2.05
N LYS A 24 -20.05 -17.43 1.41
CA LYS A 24 -19.65 -18.75 0.90
C LYS A 24 -18.54 -18.67 -0.14
N GLU A 25 -18.60 -17.73 -1.08
CA GLU A 25 -17.53 -17.50 -2.06
C GLU A 25 -16.23 -17.04 -1.36
N SER A 26 -16.32 -16.19 -0.33
CA SER A 26 -15.14 -15.78 0.46
C SER A 26 -14.45 -16.98 1.12
N LEU A 27 -15.22 -18.00 1.57
CA LEU A 27 -14.67 -19.22 2.14
C LEU A 27 -13.90 -20.06 1.10
N VAL A 28 -14.29 -19.99 -0.18
CA VAL A 28 -13.54 -20.64 -1.27
C VAL A 28 -12.17 -19.98 -1.43
N LEU A 29 -12.12 -18.65 -1.42
CA LEU A 29 -10.86 -17.91 -1.53
C LEU A 29 -9.92 -18.19 -0.36
N ILE A 30 -10.37 -18.09 0.89
CA ILE A 30 -9.48 -18.31 2.06
C ILE A 30 -8.99 -19.76 2.18
N ARG A 31 -9.69 -20.74 1.58
CA ARG A 31 -9.23 -22.13 1.54
C ARG A 31 -8.04 -22.30 0.59
N ASN A 32 -8.03 -21.56 -0.52
CA ASN A 32 -7.00 -21.65 -1.55
C ASN A 32 -5.83 -20.68 -1.31
N TYR A 33 -6.08 -19.54 -0.69
CA TYR A 33 -5.01 -18.60 -0.33
C TYR A 33 -4.29 -19.00 0.96
N PRO A 34 -3.00 -18.63 1.10
CA PRO A 34 -2.19 -19.00 2.25
C PRO A 34 -2.45 -18.09 3.46
N PHE A 35 -3.69 -17.68 3.73
CA PHE A 35 -3.97 -16.79 4.86
C PHE A 35 -3.61 -17.42 6.21
N LEU A 36 -3.04 -16.58 7.08
CA LEU A 36 -2.59 -16.91 8.42
C LEU A 36 -3.51 -16.25 9.45
N ASN A 37 -4.01 -17.03 10.41
CA ASN A 37 -4.76 -16.54 11.56
C ASN A 37 -3.98 -16.73 12.86
N ARG A 38 -3.95 -15.70 13.71
CA ARG A 38 -3.44 -15.76 15.08
C ARG A 38 -4.52 -16.30 16.02
N VAL A 39 -4.19 -17.35 16.76
CA VAL A 39 -5.07 -17.97 17.76
C VAL A 39 -4.38 -17.95 19.12
N THR A 40 -5.15 -17.74 20.18
CA THR A 40 -4.68 -17.81 21.56
C THR A 40 -5.30 -19.03 22.25
N ALA A 41 -4.48 -19.81 22.94
CA ALA A 41 -4.93 -20.92 23.79
C ALA A 41 -4.30 -20.83 25.18
N LYS A 42 -4.73 -21.72 26.08
CA LYS A 42 -4.14 -21.87 27.41
C LYS A 42 -3.52 -23.25 27.56
N LYS A 43 -2.29 -23.32 28.08
CA LYS A 43 -1.65 -24.56 28.53
C LYS A 43 -1.09 -24.37 29.93
N TYR A 44 -1.47 -25.25 30.85
CA TYR A 44 -1.09 -25.18 32.27
C TYR A 44 -1.35 -23.82 32.95
N GLY A 45 -2.40 -23.12 32.53
CA GLY A 45 -2.78 -21.80 33.06
C GLY A 45 -2.07 -20.62 32.40
N GLN A 46 -1.11 -20.85 31.50
CA GLN A 46 -0.47 -19.79 30.71
C GLN A 46 -1.16 -19.62 29.36
N ALA A 47 -1.48 -18.38 29.00
CA ALA A 47 -1.97 -18.04 27.68
C ALA A 47 -0.79 -17.91 26.71
N PHE A 48 -0.93 -18.45 25.52
CA PHE A 48 0.06 -18.33 24.45
C PHE A 48 -0.64 -18.20 23.11
N SER A 49 -0.01 -17.48 22.19
CA SER A 49 -0.49 -17.33 20.81
C SER A 49 0.31 -18.21 19.86
N PHE A 50 -0.36 -18.69 18.83
CA PHE A 50 0.24 -19.39 17.71
C PHE A 50 -0.51 -19.07 16.44
N TYR A 51 0.09 -19.35 15.29
CA TYR A 51 -0.61 -19.23 14.02
C TYR A 51 -1.10 -20.57 13.47
N VAL A 52 -2.18 -20.48 12.70
CA VAL A 52 -2.79 -21.56 11.92
C VAL A 52 -3.26 -21.03 10.57
N LYS A 53 -3.53 -21.91 9.61
CA LYS A 53 -4.24 -21.53 8.40
C LYS A 53 -5.61 -20.94 8.72
N THR A 54 -5.95 -19.83 8.08
CA THR A 54 -7.27 -19.21 8.22
C THR A 54 -8.36 -20.17 7.78
N ARG A 55 -9.43 -20.20 8.57
CA ARG A 55 -10.66 -20.96 8.34
C ARG A 55 -11.82 -20.27 9.03
N GLU A 56 -13.03 -20.67 8.68
CA GLU A 56 -14.21 -20.27 9.44
C GLU A 56 -14.07 -20.73 10.91
N ILE A 57 -14.33 -19.80 11.83
CA ILE A 57 -14.36 -20.04 13.26
C ILE A 57 -15.61 -19.39 13.86
N THR A 58 -16.07 -19.96 14.97
CA THR A 58 -17.06 -19.35 15.84
C THR A 58 -16.36 -18.93 17.11
N ASN A 59 -16.44 -17.64 17.45
CA ASN A 59 -15.82 -17.13 18.68
C ASN A 59 -16.65 -17.52 19.92
N GLN A 60 -16.11 -17.23 21.10
CA GLN A 60 -16.74 -17.55 22.39
C GLN A 60 -18.11 -16.87 22.62
N TYR A 61 -18.43 -15.84 21.84
CA TYR A 61 -19.69 -15.11 21.88
C TYR A 61 -20.71 -15.62 20.84
N GLY A 62 -20.39 -16.70 20.11
CA GLY A 62 -21.25 -17.29 19.08
C GLY A 62 -21.20 -16.58 17.73
N HIS A 63 -20.38 -15.54 17.56
CA HIS A 63 -20.21 -14.89 16.26
C HIS A 63 -19.30 -15.74 15.38
N SER A 64 -19.78 -16.07 14.19
CA SER A 64 -19.04 -16.84 13.20
C SER A 64 -18.48 -15.93 12.12
N GLY A 65 -17.34 -16.31 11.57
CA GLY A 65 -16.64 -15.57 10.53
C GLY A 65 -15.27 -16.17 10.28
N TRP A 66 -14.42 -15.48 9.54
CA TRP A 66 -13.00 -15.83 9.43
C TRP A 66 -12.13 -14.63 9.77
N PHE A 67 -10.92 -14.93 10.23
CA PHE A 67 -9.93 -13.95 10.68
C PHE A 67 -8.59 -14.23 9.99
N THR A 68 -7.88 -13.18 9.62
CA THR A 68 -6.52 -13.26 9.08
C THR A 68 -5.67 -12.10 9.60
N SER A 69 -4.36 -12.32 9.71
CA SER A 69 -3.39 -11.31 10.15
C SER A 69 -2.07 -11.40 9.39
N GLY A 70 -2.03 -12.14 8.28
CA GLY A 70 -0.82 -12.38 7.50
C GLY A 70 -1.01 -13.49 6.48
N ASP A 71 0.11 -14.01 5.95
CA ASP A 71 0.13 -15.22 5.14
C ASP A 71 1.16 -16.25 5.65
N LEU A 72 0.94 -17.51 5.26
CA LEU A 72 1.72 -18.67 5.68
C LEU A 72 2.99 -18.87 4.87
N VAL A 73 3.08 -18.28 3.67
CA VAL A 73 4.24 -18.45 2.78
C VAL A 73 5.35 -17.55 3.28
N SER A 74 5.14 -16.23 3.27
CA SER A 74 6.11 -15.25 3.77
C SER A 74 6.22 -15.28 5.30
N LYS A 75 5.17 -15.74 6.00
CA LYS A 75 5.03 -15.67 7.47
C LYS A 75 5.03 -14.23 8.01
N LYS A 76 4.99 -13.23 7.11
CA LYS A 76 4.86 -11.81 7.43
C LYS A 76 3.41 -11.48 7.77
N ARG A 77 3.24 -10.45 8.60
CA ARG A 77 2.00 -10.17 9.34
C ARG A 77 1.81 -8.68 9.52
N GLY A 78 0.55 -8.28 9.68
CA GLY A 78 0.16 -6.93 10.07
C GLY A 78 -0.99 -6.97 11.07
N GLU A 79 -1.93 -6.04 10.92
CA GLU A 79 -3.14 -6.01 11.73
C GLU A 79 -4.10 -7.17 11.37
N SER A 80 -5.09 -7.38 12.23
CA SER A 80 -6.07 -8.46 12.06
C SER A 80 -7.31 -7.98 11.30
N PHE A 81 -7.77 -8.79 10.37
CA PHE A 81 -8.93 -8.55 9.52
C PHE A 81 -9.98 -9.61 9.84
N HIS A 82 -11.23 -9.17 9.98
CA HIS A 82 -12.36 -10.03 10.30
C HIS A 82 -13.42 -9.92 9.21
N PHE A 83 -13.88 -11.05 8.71
CA PHE A 83 -15.04 -11.12 7.83
C PHE A 83 -16.19 -11.86 8.51
N PRO A 84 -17.28 -11.16 8.87
CA PRO A 84 -18.37 -11.76 9.60
C PRO A 84 -19.22 -12.66 8.70
N LYS A 85 -19.64 -13.82 9.23
CA LYS A 85 -20.67 -14.67 8.60
C LYS A 85 -21.99 -13.94 8.49
N THR A 86 -22.31 -13.14 9.49
CA THR A 86 -23.57 -12.40 9.56
C THR A 86 -23.33 -10.93 9.88
N LEU A 87 -23.95 -10.04 9.11
CA LEU A 87 -24.03 -8.63 9.44
C LEU A 87 -24.96 -8.40 10.64
N LYS A 88 -24.78 -7.28 11.35
CA LYS A 88 -25.59 -6.92 12.52
C LYS A 88 -27.06 -6.69 12.16
N TYR A 89 -27.30 -6.14 10.98
CA TYR A 89 -28.61 -5.93 10.39
C TYR A 89 -28.49 -6.05 8.87
N TYR A 90 -29.62 -6.25 8.21
CA TYR A 90 -29.76 -6.36 6.75
C TYR A 90 -30.95 -5.50 6.33
N GLY A 91 -30.89 -4.91 5.15
CA GLY A 91 -32.08 -4.39 4.48
C GLY A 91 -32.63 -5.37 3.46
N GLU A 92 -33.48 -4.86 2.56
CA GLU A 92 -34.20 -5.68 1.58
C GLU A 92 -33.41 -5.90 0.27
N GLY A 93 -32.18 -5.38 0.16
CA GLY A 93 -31.36 -5.52 -1.05
C GLY A 93 -31.73 -4.57 -2.19
N PHE A 94 -32.52 -3.53 -1.91
CA PHE A 94 -32.85 -2.51 -2.91
C PHE A 94 -31.66 -1.58 -3.16
N ARG A 95 -31.01 -1.76 -4.31
CA ARG A 95 -29.83 -0.98 -4.72
C ARG A 95 -30.18 0.31 -5.45
N ASP A 96 -31.44 0.46 -5.87
CA ASP A 96 -31.94 1.58 -6.68
C ASP A 96 -32.25 2.85 -5.87
N GLN A 97 -32.15 2.81 -4.54
CA GLN A 97 -32.14 4.02 -3.69
C GLN A 97 -30.73 4.64 -3.75
N LEU A 98 -30.49 5.40 -4.81
CA LEU A 98 -29.17 5.80 -5.32
C LEU A 98 -28.48 6.90 -4.51
N ASP A 99 -29.19 7.61 -3.65
CA ASP A 99 -28.62 8.69 -2.84
C ASP A 99 -27.67 8.17 -1.73
N GLN A 100 -27.70 6.87 -1.45
CA GLN A 100 -26.95 6.19 -0.39
C GLN A 100 -25.82 5.30 -0.93
N ASP A 101 -25.03 5.76 -1.90
CA ASP A 101 -23.95 4.96 -2.49
C ASP A 101 -22.77 4.75 -1.52
N VAL A 102 -22.20 3.56 -1.47
CA VAL A 102 -21.01 3.30 -0.63
C VAL A 102 -19.80 4.21 -0.95
N PHE A 103 -19.72 4.80 -2.15
CA PHE A 103 -18.65 5.75 -2.50
C PHE A 103 -18.59 6.99 -1.61
N TRP A 104 -19.66 7.33 -0.89
CA TRP A 104 -19.62 8.34 0.17
C TRP A 104 -18.51 8.05 1.20
N SER A 105 -18.17 6.79 1.50
CA SER A 105 -17.07 6.49 2.44
C SER A 105 -15.70 6.89 1.92
N ILE A 106 -15.45 6.75 0.61
CA ILE A 106 -14.19 7.15 -0.01
C ILE A 106 -14.12 8.67 -0.10
N LEU A 107 -15.20 9.32 -0.51
CA LEU A 107 -15.26 10.79 -0.61
C LEU A 107 -15.03 11.45 0.76
N SER A 108 -15.65 10.91 1.81
CA SER A 108 -15.41 11.35 3.19
C SER A 108 -13.97 11.07 3.63
N ALA A 109 -13.44 9.86 3.40
CA ALA A 109 -12.06 9.51 3.77
C ALA A 109 -10.99 10.36 3.04
N LYS A 110 -11.30 10.88 1.85
CA LYS A 110 -10.44 11.78 1.09
C LYS A 110 -10.64 13.27 1.42
N GLY A 111 -11.57 13.59 2.33
CA GLY A 111 -11.89 14.98 2.69
C GLY A 111 -12.56 15.76 1.56
N CYS A 112 -13.13 15.08 0.56
CA CYS A 112 -13.93 15.74 -0.47
C CYS A 112 -15.28 16.22 0.07
N ILE A 113 -15.76 15.54 1.12
CA ILE A 113 -17.05 15.78 1.78
C ILE A 113 -16.83 15.62 3.29
N GLU A 114 -17.52 16.42 4.10
CA GLU A 114 -17.43 16.38 5.57
C GLU A 114 -17.90 15.03 6.14
N GLU A 115 -17.28 14.57 7.23
CA GLU A 115 -17.59 13.25 7.82
C GLU A 115 -19.02 13.15 8.39
N ASP A 116 -19.64 14.28 8.74
CA ASP A 116 -21.00 14.36 9.29
C ASP A 116 -22.06 14.77 8.25
N ASP A 117 -21.70 14.77 6.96
CA ASP A 117 -22.62 15.08 5.87
C ASP A 117 -23.82 14.11 5.89
N ASN A 118 -25.03 14.67 5.89
CA ASN A 118 -26.27 13.93 6.05
C ASN A 118 -26.63 13.03 4.85
N ARG A 119 -25.91 13.18 3.72
CA ARG A 119 -26.04 12.32 2.53
C ARG A 119 -25.30 10.99 2.71
N ILE A 120 -24.36 10.91 3.65
CA ILE A 120 -23.59 9.69 3.93
C ILE A 120 -24.53 8.64 4.57
N PRO A 121 -24.68 7.44 3.97
CA PRO A 121 -25.49 6.37 4.56
C PRO A 121 -24.85 5.78 5.82
N ASP A 122 -25.57 4.89 6.53
CA ASP A 122 -24.99 4.15 7.65
C ASP A 122 -23.96 3.12 7.17
N ILE A 123 -22.72 3.57 6.96
CA ILE A 123 -21.61 2.76 6.47
C ILE A 123 -21.00 1.96 7.62
N LYS A 124 -20.84 0.66 7.39
CA LYS A 124 -20.11 -0.24 8.29
C LYS A 124 -18.79 -0.64 7.67
N LYS A 125 -17.71 -0.24 8.33
CA LYS A 125 -16.37 -0.74 8.07
C LYS A 125 -16.24 -2.18 8.55
N LEU A 126 -16.15 -3.13 7.63
CA LEU A 126 -15.92 -4.55 7.95
C LEU A 126 -14.47 -4.78 8.36
N TRP A 127 -13.54 -4.17 7.63
CA TRP A 127 -12.15 -4.05 8.03
C TRP A 127 -11.55 -2.76 7.48
N GLY A 128 -10.45 -2.32 8.10
CA GLY A 128 -9.70 -1.13 7.71
C GLY A 128 -8.37 -1.07 8.45
N GLY A 129 -7.60 -2.14 8.30
CA GLY A 129 -6.37 -2.37 9.05
C GLY A 129 -5.12 -2.18 8.20
N LYS A 130 -3.98 -2.10 8.87
CA LYS A 130 -2.67 -2.01 8.24
C LYS A 130 -2.13 -3.39 7.89
N THR A 131 -1.98 -3.62 6.60
CA THR A 131 -1.25 -4.77 6.05
C THR A 131 0.25 -4.54 6.02
N GLN A 132 0.69 -3.29 6.12
CA GLN A 132 2.10 -2.88 6.00
C GLN A 132 2.75 -3.18 4.64
N GLY A 133 1.94 -3.50 3.62
CA GLY A 133 2.44 -3.86 2.30
C GLY A 133 2.94 -5.30 2.21
N GLU A 134 2.58 -6.12 3.19
CA GLU A 134 2.95 -7.53 3.18
C GLU A 134 2.13 -8.32 2.14
N PRO A 135 2.64 -9.47 1.65
CA PRO A 135 2.05 -10.18 0.50
C PRO A 135 0.55 -10.48 0.61
N TYR A 136 0.05 -10.70 1.82
CA TYR A 136 -1.37 -10.93 2.08
C TYR A 136 -2.31 -9.75 1.77
N HIS A 137 -1.75 -8.56 1.51
CA HIS A 137 -2.48 -7.40 1.03
C HIS A 137 -3.28 -7.72 -0.25
N LEU A 138 -2.66 -8.38 -1.23
CA LEU A 138 -3.31 -8.73 -2.49
C LEU A 138 -4.36 -9.84 -2.32
N TYR A 139 -4.16 -10.78 -1.39
CA TYR A 139 -5.18 -11.78 -1.08
C TYR A 139 -6.41 -11.13 -0.44
N LEU A 140 -6.22 -10.14 0.44
CA LEU A 140 -7.32 -9.35 1.02
C LEU A 140 -8.02 -8.52 -0.06
N LEU A 141 -7.26 -7.92 -0.98
CA LEU A 141 -7.82 -7.22 -2.13
C LEU A 141 -8.66 -8.14 -3.01
N ALA A 142 -8.23 -9.37 -3.25
CA ALA A 142 -9.01 -10.35 -4.03
C ALA A 142 -10.37 -10.65 -3.38
N VAL A 143 -10.41 -10.78 -2.05
CA VAL A 143 -11.67 -10.91 -1.32
C VAL A 143 -12.49 -9.61 -1.40
N GLY A 144 -11.86 -8.44 -1.24
CA GLY A 144 -12.53 -7.15 -1.37
C GLY A 144 -13.17 -6.94 -2.74
N CYS A 145 -12.45 -7.26 -3.83
CA CYS A 145 -12.95 -7.21 -5.20
C CYS A 145 -14.13 -8.17 -5.41
N LEU A 146 -14.10 -9.37 -4.82
CA LEU A 146 -15.25 -10.28 -4.83
C LEU A 146 -16.48 -9.62 -4.19
N VAL A 147 -16.32 -9.01 -3.02
CA VAL A 147 -17.44 -8.38 -2.29
C VAL A 147 -18.00 -7.20 -3.09
N GLU A 148 -17.15 -6.31 -3.59
CA GLU A 148 -17.57 -5.14 -4.40
C GLU A 148 -18.26 -5.57 -5.70
N ALA A 149 -17.77 -6.62 -6.38
CA ALA A 149 -18.37 -7.12 -7.61
C ALA A 149 -19.74 -7.79 -7.40
N ARG A 150 -19.97 -8.45 -6.26
CA ARG A 150 -21.26 -9.10 -5.94
C ARG A 150 -22.28 -8.13 -5.35
N LEU A 151 -21.82 -7.05 -4.72
CA LEU A 151 -22.64 -6.06 -4.03
C LEU A 151 -22.38 -4.62 -4.56
N PRO A 152 -22.51 -4.37 -5.88
CA PRO A 152 -22.33 -3.03 -6.45
C PRO A 152 -23.25 -2.00 -5.78
N GLY A 153 -22.72 -0.81 -5.50
CA GLY A 153 -23.45 0.24 -4.77
C GLY A 153 -23.48 0.07 -3.25
N ALA A 154 -23.27 -1.15 -2.74
CA ALA A 154 -23.43 -1.49 -1.33
C ALA A 154 -22.12 -1.91 -0.64
N ALA A 155 -21.06 -2.19 -1.40
CA ALA A 155 -19.74 -2.50 -0.86
C ALA A 155 -18.62 -1.87 -1.69
N VAL A 156 -17.51 -1.50 -1.04
CA VAL A 156 -16.32 -0.98 -1.72
C VAL A 156 -15.05 -1.36 -0.99
N VAL A 157 -14.04 -1.82 -1.73
CA VAL A 157 -12.69 -2.03 -1.23
C VAL A 157 -11.80 -0.85 -1.61
N TYR A 158 -11.09 -0.26 -0.66
CA TYR A 158 -10.23 0.89 -0.91
C TYR A 158 -9.04 0.93 0.06
N GLY A 159 -8.14 1.88 -0.10
CA GLY A 159 -6.90 1.97 0.67
C GLY A 159 -5.73 2.25 -0.26
N ASP A 160 -4.54 1.79 0.09
CA ASP A 160 -3.33 1.95 -0.73
C ASP A 160 -3.30 0.88 -1.83
N ILE A 161 -4.22 1.04 -2.79
CA ILE A 161 -4.40 0.10 -3.90
C ILE A 161 -4.35 0.79 -5.26
N SER A 162 -3.79 0.11 -6.27
CA SER A 162 -3.81 0.55 -7.68
C SER A 162 -4.78 -0.28 -8.52
N LEU A 163 -5.06 0.19 -9.74
CA LEU A 163 -5.85 -0.55 -10.72
C LEU A 163 -5.16 -1.85 -11.16
N GLY A 164 -3.83 -1.85 -11.32
CA GLY A 164 -3.03 -3.02 -11.64
C GLY A 164 -3.14 -4.09 -10.57
N GLN A 165 -3.06 -3.71 -9.29
CA GLN A 165 -3.28 -4.63 -8.18
C GLN A 165 -4.71 -5.19 -8.17
N CYS A 166 -5.74 -4.38 -8.46
CA CYS A 166 -7.11 -4.88 -8.62
C CYS A 166 -7.23 -5.90 -9.75
N LYS A 167 -6.62 -5.63 -10.92
CA LYS A 167 -6.57 -6.57 -12.04
C LYS A 167 -5.92 -7.89 -11.63
N ARG A 168 -4.77 -7.84 -10.93
CA ARG A 168 -4.07 -9.02 -10.42
C ARG A 168 -4.92 -9.80 -9.41
N ALA A 169 -5.52 -9.11 -8.45
CA ALA A 169 -6.36 -9.69 -7.42
C ALA A 169 -7.61 -10.39 -8.00
N ILE A 170 -8.24 -9.80 -9.01
CA ILE A 170 -9.36 -10.39 -9.76
C ILE A 170 -8.92 -11.64 -10.53
N ARG A 171 -7.76 -11.59 -11.21
CA ARG A 171 -7.20 -12.78 -11.90
C ARG A 171 -6.99 -13.93 -10.92
N TRP A 172 -6.49 -13.65 -9.72
CA TRP A 172 -6.34 -14.65 -8.66
C TRP A 172 -7.68 -15.18 -8.15
N ALA A 173 -8.65 -14.30 -7.90
CA ALA A 173 -9.97 -14.73 -7.44
C ALA A 173 -10.65 -15.66 -8.46
N ASN A 174 -10.62 -15.28 -9.74
CA ASN A 174 -11.24 -16.02 -10.83
C ASN A 174 -10.62 -17.40 -11.11
N GLN A 175 -9.46 -17.73 -10.53
CA GLN A 175 -8.92 -19.10 -10.57
C GLN A 175 -9.76 -20.08 -9.74
N TYR A 176 -10.49 -19.58 -8.74
CA TYR A 176 -11.20 -20.41 -7.76
C TYR A 176 -12.70 -20.16 -7.70
N LEU A 177 -13.18 -19.01 -8.19
CA LEU A 177 -14.60 -18.69 -8.23
C LEU A 177 -15.30 -19.43 -9.37
N GLU A 178 -16.49 -19.96 -9.08
CA GLU A 178 -17.33 -20.62 -10.09
C GLU A 178 -17.88 -19.62 -11.12
N ILE A 179 -18.30 -18.44 -10.64
CA ILE A 179 -18.72 -17.33 -11.48
C ILE A 179 -17.60 -16.29 -11.42
N PRO A 180 -16.99 -15.90 -12.55
CA PRO A 180 -15.94 -14.88 -12.53
C PRO A 180 -16.48 -13.52 -12.06
N ILE A 181 -15.59 -12.70 -11.51
CA ILE A 181 -15.82 -11.27 -11.22
C ILE A 181 -15.06 -10.41 -12.23
N GLU A 182 -15.58 -9.21 -12.46
CA GLU A 182 -14.98 -8.20 -13.34
C GLU A 182 -14.47 -7.01 -12.53
N LEU A 183 -13.81 -6.09 -13.22
CA LEU A 183 -13.37 -4.83 -12.65
C LEU A 183 -14.57 -3.99 -12.18
N THR A 184 -14.37 -3.23 -11.12
CA THR A 184 -15.41 -2.43 -10.50
C THR A 184 -15.60 -1.11 -11.23
N ASP A 185 -16.70 -0.40 -10.97
CA ASP A 185 -17.04 0.84 -11.71
C ASP A 185 -15.93 1.89 -11.67
N ARG A 186 -15.13 1.96 -10.59
CA ARG A 186 -14.00 2.90 -10.44
C ARG A 186 -12.87 2.67 -11.43
N ALA A 187 -12.81 1.50 -12.06
CA ALA A 187 -11.85 1.14 -13.08
C ALA A 187 -12.31 1.50 -14.51
N CYS A 188 -13.49 2.12 -14.66
CA CYS A 188 -14.07 2.47 -15.95
C CYS A 188 -14.74 3.85 -15.89
N MET A 189 -14.13 4.86 -16.52
CA MET A 189 -14.56 6.27 -16.50
C MET A 189 -16.05 6.44 -16.78
N ILE A 190 -16.59 5.78 -17.82
CA ILE A 190 -18.00 5.92 -18.19
C ILE A 190 -18.94 5.29 -17.15
N GLN A 191 -18.56 4.16 -16.54
CA GLN A 191 -19.39 3.51 -15.52
C GLN A 191 -19.33 4.28 -14.21
N LEU A 192 -18.13 4.71 -13.80
CA LEU A 192 -17.95 5.58 -12.65
C LEU A 192 -18.77 6.86 -12.81
N TYR A 193 -18.61 7.58 -13.93
CA TYR A 193 -19.33 8.83 -14.16
C TYR A 193 -20.86 8.65 -14.12
N LYS A 194 -21.39 7.58 -14.75
CA LYS A 194 -22.82 7.24 -14.65
C LYS A 194 -23.29 6.97 -13.23
N ARG A 195 -22.42 6.46 -12.37
CA ARG A 195 -22.71 6.22 -10.95
C ARG A 195 -22.66 7.52 -10.15
N VAL A 196 -21.64 8.35 -10.35
CA VAL A 196 -21.52 9.67 -9.70
C VAL A 196 -22.67 10.61 -10.11
N LEU A 197 -23.13 10.56 -11.37
CA LEU A 197 -24.29 11.34 -11.84
C LEU A 197 -25.58 11.05 -11.07
N LYS A 198 -25.69 9.88 -10.44
CA LYS A 198 -26.86 9.48 -9.65
C LYS A 198 -26.73 9.89 -8.19
N MET A 199 -25.57 10.37 -7.75
CA MET A 199 -25.36 10.87 -6.41
C MET A 199 -25.87 12.31 -6.31
N ASN A 200 -26.36 12.70 -5.13
CA ASN A 200 -26.83 14.05 -4.85
C ASN A 200 -25.67 15.04 -4.66
N LEU A 201 -24.98 15.35 -5.76
CA LEU A 201 -23.81 16.23 -5.85
C LEU A 201 -24.07 17.35 -6.87
N ASP A 202 -23.61 18.56 -6.57
CA ASP A 202 -23.54 19.63 -7.57
C ASP A 202 -22.45 19.35 -8.64
N ASP A 203 -22.36 20.19 -9.68
CA ASP A 203 -21.45 19.95 -10.80
C ASP A 203 -19.96 19.99 -10.38
N GLY A 204 -19.61 20.84 -9.42
CA GLY A 204 -18.24 20.95 -8.87
C GLY A 204 -17.90 19.75 -7.99
N GLU A 205 -18.80 19.42 -7.05
CA GLU A 205 -18.71 18.21 -6.22
C GLU A 205 -18.61 16.94 -7.09
N ARG A 206 -19.31 16.91 -8.22
CA ARG A 206 -19.32 15.77 -9.15
C ARG A 206 -17.99 15.59 -9.86
N LEU A 207 -17.35 16.66 -10.33
CA LEU A 207 -16.01 16.59 -10.94
C LEU A 207 -14.98 16.15 -9.90
N GLU A 208 -15.04 16.70 -8.69
CA GLU A 208 -14.17 16.31 -7.58
C GLU A 208 -14.36 14.85 -7.19
N ALA A 209 -15.60 14.39 -7.07
CA ALA A 209 -15.90 12.99 -6.80
C ALA A 209 -15.39 12.06 -7.91
N PHE A 210 -15.60 12.40 -9.18
CA PHE A 210 -15.11 11.62 -10.31
C PHE A 210 -13.57 11.46 -10.29
N LEU A 211 -12.84 12.56 -10.14
CA LEU A 211 -11.37 12.56 -10.12
C LEU A 211 -10.81 11.89 -8.85
N SER A 212 -11.53 11.96 -7.73
CA SER A 212 -11.13 11.32 -6.47
C SER A 212 -11.42 9.81 -6.43
N LEU A 213 -12.48 9.34 -7.10
CA LEU A 213 -12.90 7.94 -7.08
C LEU A 213 -12.25 7.10 -8.17
N THR A 214 -11.86 7.70 -9.30
CA THR A 214 -11.28 6.96 -10.42
C THR A 214 -9.97 6.29 -10.04
N MET A 215 -9.81 5.04 -10.47
CA MET A 215 -8.54 4.32 -10.41
C MET A 215 -7.80 4.35 -11.75
N GLU A 216 -8.39 4.93 -12.80
CA GLU A 216 -7.75 5.06 -14.11
C GLU A 216 -6.69 6.16 -14.11
N LYS A 217 -5.69 5.99 -14.98
CA LYS A 217 -4.61 6.97 -15.15
C LYS A 217 -5.15 8.31 -15.66
N LYS A 218 -4.73 9.38 -15.00
CA LYS A 218 -5.05 10.76 -15.38
C LYS A 218 -4.20 11.17 -16.59
N VAL A 219 -4.69 10.85 -17.77
CA VAL A 219 -4.04 11.14 -19.07
C VAL A 219 -4.98 11.93 -19.97
N GLU A 220 -4.50 12.35 -21.14
CA GLU A 220 -5.22 13.18 -22.11
C GLU A 220 -6.63 12.66 -22.41
N LYS A 221 -6.79 11.34 -22.57
CA LYS A 221 -8.10 10.67 -22.77
C LYS A 221 -9.11 10.99 -21.66
N MET A 222 -8.68 11.05 -20.40
CA MET A 222 -9.54 11.44 -19.29
C MET A 222 -9.84 12.94 -19.32
N GLY A 223 -8.89 13.76 -19.77
CA GLY A 223 -9.14 15.17 -20.01
C GLY A 223 -10.18 15.42 -21.09
N ASP A 224 -10.14 14.68 -22.19
CA ASP A 224 -11.16 14.74 -23.26
C ASP A 224 -12.53 14.38 -22.70
N PHE A 225 -12.60 13.33 -21.89
CA PHE A 225 -13.82 12.95 -21.18
C PHE A 225 -14.31 14.08 -20.28
N ILE A 226 -13.45 14.71 -19.48
CA ILE A 226 -13.84 15.82 -18.61
C ILE A 226 -14.39 17.00 -19.42
N ARG A 227 -13.74 17.34 -20.55
CA ARG A 227 -14.19 18.43 -21.44
C ARG A 227 -15.51 18.11 -22.17
N GLU A 228 -15.83 16.84 -22.38
CA GLU A 228 -17.10 16.39 -22.97
C GLU A 228 -18.26 16.50 -21.97
N TYR A 229 -18.02 16.18 -20.70
CA TYR A 229 -19.08 15.98 -19.69
C TYR A 229 -19.22 17.09 -18.64
N PHE A 230 -18.26 18.01 -18.55
CA PHE A 230 -18.28 19.14 -17.63
C PHE A 230 -18.07 20.45 -18.38
N ASP A 231 -18.79 21.49 -17.97
CA ASP A 231 -18.63 22.80 -18.56
C ASP A 231 -17.30 23.45 -18.14
N ARG A 232 -16.90 24.48 -18.90
CA ARG A 232 -15.63 25.16 -18.71
C ARG A 232 -15.51 25.85 -17.34
N ASP A 233 -16.61 26.36 -16.79
CA ASP A 233 -16.58 27.09 -15.53
C ASP A 233 -16.42 26.11 -14.35
N THR A 234 -17.07 24.95 -14.41
CA THR A 234 -16.87 23.85 -13.45
C THR A 234 -15.42 23.37 -13.43
N ILE A 235 -14.83 23.13 -14.62
CA ILE A 235 -13.43 22.72 -14.75
C ILE A 235 -12.50 23.80 -14.18
N LYS A 236 -12.77 25.07 -14.49
CA LYS A 236 -11.98 26.21 -14.00
C LYS A 236 -12.03 26.26 -12.47
N ALA A 237 -13.22 26.19 -11.88
CA ALA A 237 -13.43 26.23 -10.43
C ALA A 237 -12.69 25.08 -9.71
N TYR A 238 -12.74 23.86 -10.26
CA TYR A 238 -12.01 22.71 -9.72
C TYR A 238 -10.51 22.97 -9.64
N PHE A 239 -9.86 23.36 -10.75
CA PHE A 239 -8.41 23.58 -10.74
C PHE A 239 -8.01 24.83 -9.94
N GLN A 240 -8.87 25.85 -9.85
CA GLN A 240 -8.64 26.98 -8.92
C GLN A 240 -8.59 26.54 -7.46
N LYS A 241 -9.45 25.59 -7.08
CA LYS A 241 -9.44 24.97 -5.75
C LYS A 241 -8.16 24.15 -5.57
N ALA A 242 -7.85 23.27 -6.53
CA ALA A 242 -6.68 22.38 -6.51
C ALA A 242 -5.35 23.12 -6.32
N PHE A 243 -5.07 24.14 -7.15
CA PHE A 243 -3.89 24.99 -6.99
C PHE A 243 -3.94 25.88 -5.75
N GLY A 244 -5.14 26.08 -5.19
CA GLY A 244 -5.42 27.14 -4.25
C GLY A 244 -4.78 27.01 -2.88
N GLY A 245 -4.40 25.80 -2.49
CA GLY A 245 -3.76 25.48 -1.21
C GLY A 245 -2.26 25.73 -1.17
N PHE A 246 -1.61 25.94 -2.32
CA PHE A 246 -0.16 25.80 -2.44
C PHE A 246 0.55 27.05 -3.01
N THR A 247 1.85 27.17 -2.72
CA THR A 247 2.77 28.06 -3.46
C THR A 247 3.45 27.29 -4.60
N PRO A 248 3.97 27.94 -5.66
CA PRO A 248 4.46 27.25 -6.85
C PRO A 248 5.57 26.22 -6.61
N ASP A 249 6.39 26.44 -5.59
CA ASP A 249 7.52 25.56 -5.27
C ASP A 249 7.16 24.43 -4.28
N GLN A 250 5.92 24.37 -3.80
CA GLN A 250 5.46 23.27 -2.94
C GLN A 250 5.14 22.03 -3.78
N VAL A 251 5.49 20.86 -3.24
CA VAL A 251 5.21 19.54 -3.84
C VAL A 251 3.75 19.40 -4.26
N GLY A 252 2.80 19.88 -3.45
CA GLY A 252 1.37 19.85 -3.79
C GLY A 252 1.03 20.64 -5.06
N PHE A 253 1.65 21.81 -5.28
CA PHE A 253 1.45 22.56 -6.52
C PHE A 253 2.03 21.83 -7.73
N ILE A 254 3.22 21.25 -7.58
CA ILE A 254 3.88 20.46 -8.63
C ILE A 254 3.02 19.25 -9.02
N HIS A 255 2.48 18.54 -8.03
CA HIS A 255 1.59 17.40 -8.24
C HIS A 255 0.32 17.78 -9.02
N GLU A 256 -0.38 18.84 -8.59
CA GLU A 256 -1.58 19.33 -9.30
C GLU A 256 -1.26 19.81 -10.71
N MET A 257 -0.10 20.45 -10.91
CA MET A 257 0.35 20.90 -12.22
C MET A 257 0.62 19.71 -13.15
N LYS A 258 1.25 18.65 -12.65
CA LYS A 258 1.46 17.40 -13.40
C LYS A 258 0.13 16.78 -13.82
N ILE A 259 -0.84 16.67 -12.91
CA ILE A 259 -2.18 16.16 -13.24
C ILE A 259 -2.84 17.03 -14.32
N TYR A 260 -2.82 18.35 -14.15
CA TYR A 260 -3.43 19.30 -15.08
C TYR A 260 -2.92 19.11 -16.51
N PHE A 261 -1.60 19.11 -16.70
CA PHE A 261 -1.00 18.94 -18.01
C PHE A 261 -1.12 17.50 -18.53
N ALA A 262 -1.09 16.48 -17.67
CA ALA A 262 -1.32 15.10 -18.08
C ALA A 262 -2.73 14.89 -18.64
N LEU A 263 -3.73 15.62 -18.15
CA LEU A 263 -5.10 15.68 -18.69
C LEU A 263 -5.21 16.53 -19.97
N GLY A 264 -4.10 17.05 -20.52
CA GLY A 264 -4.10 17.78 -21.78
C GLY A 264 -4.75 19.17 -21.72
N PHE A 265 -4.81 19.80 -20.54
CA PHE A 265 -5.24 21.20 -20.43
C PHE A 265 -4.10 22.17 -20.82
N ASP A 266 -4.46 23.31 -21.40
CA ASP A 266 -3.50 24.23 -22.02
C ASP A 266 -2.85 25.22 -21.04
N LEU A 267 -1.70 25.77 -21.45
CA LEU A 267 -0.93 26.73 -20.65
C LEU A 267 -1.66 28.07 -20.43
N GLU A 268 -2.50 28.50 -21.38
CA GLU A 268 -3.22 29.79 -21.30
C GLU A 268 -4.24 29.78 -20.16
N MET A 269 -5.02 28.70 -20.07
CA MET A 269 -5.94 28.47 -18.98
C MET A 269 -5.17 28.30 -17.67
N PHE A 270 -4.07 27.54 -17.65
CA PHE A 270 -3.20 27.43 -16.47
C PHE A 270 -2.78 28.81 -15.95
N CYS A 271 -2.21 29.66 -16.81
CA CYS A 271 -1.80 31.02 -16.47
C CYS A 271 -2.96 31.86 -15.92
N THR A 272 -4.15 31.75 -16.52
CA THR A 272 -5.36 32.44 -16.05
C THR A 272 -5.75 32.00 -14.63
N LEU A 273 -5.76 30.69 -14.37
CA LEU A 273 -6.12 30.10 -13.08
C LEU A 273 -5.20 30.60 -11.95
N VAL A 274 -3.89 30.53 -12.18
CA VAL A 274 -2.88 30.89 -11.17
C VAL A 274 -2.77 32.40 -11.00
N LYS A 275 -2.95 33.19 -12.06
CA LYS A 275 -2.93 34.66 -12.02
C LYS A 275 -4.15 35.23 -11.29
N GLU A 276 -5.33 34.65 -11.46
CA GLU A 276 -6.49 35.04 -10.66
C GLU A 276 -6.20 34.86 -9.17
N LYS A 277 -5.61 33.73 -8.76
CA LYS A 277 -5.15 33.49 -7.37
C LYS A 277 -4.05 34.44 -6.91
N HIS A 278 -3.09 34.76 -7.76
CA HIS A 278 -2.02 35.72 -7.48
C HIS A 278 -2.55 37.08 -7.01
N LYS A 279 -3.66 37.55 -7.58
CA LYS A 279 -4.30 38.80 -7.14
C LYS A 279 -4.79 38.75 -5.69
N TRP A 280 -5.21 37.57 -5.20
CA TRP A 280 -5.72 37.38 -3.85
C TRP A 280 -4.65 36.99 -2.83
N LYS A 281 -3.62 36.24 -3.25
CA LYS A 281 -2.51 35.79 -2.41
C LYS A 281 -1.20 36.38 -2.95
N LYS A 282 -0.68 37.44 -2.28
CA LYS A 282 0.59 38.14 -2.58
C LYS A 282 1.86 37.25 -2.60
N VAL A 283 1.73 35.95 -2.35
CA VAL A 283 2.84 34.98 -2.29
C VAL A 283 3.13 34.37 -3.67
N LEU A 284 2.15 34.36 -4.58
CA LEU A 284 2.38 34.05 -5.98
C LEU A 284 2.94 35.32 -6.63
N THR A 285 4.02 35.19 -7.40
CA THR A 285 4.59 36.26 -8.23
C THR A 285 4.56 35.81 -9.69
N ALA A 286 4.44 36.73 -10.65
CA ALA A 286 4.57 36.39 -12.07
C ALA A 286 5.88 35.61 -12.34
N GLU A 287 6.97 36.03 -11.72
CA GLU A 287 8.27 35.35 -11.77
C GLU A 287 8.22 33.91 -11.25
N SER A 288 7.60 33.65 -10.09
CA SER A 288 7.54 32.28 -9.53
C SER A 288 6.65 31.35 -10.36
N ILE A 289 5.61 31.88 -11.02
CA ILE A 289 4.79 31.12 -11.98
C ILE A 289 5.61 30.80 -13.24
N ILE A 290 6.28 31.79 -13.83
CA ILE A 290 7.13 31.59 -15.02
C ILE A 290 8.23 30.57 -14.71
N ARG A 291 8.92 30.70 -13.57
CA ARG A 291 9.92 29.74 -13.10
C ARG A 291 9.38 28.32 -13.09
N ARG A 292 8.18 28.14 -12.54
CA ARG A 292 7.53 26.83 -12.41
C ARG A 292 7.20 26.22 -13.77
N VAL A 293 6.70 27.02 -14.71
CA VAL A 293 6.46 26.58 -16.10
C VAL A 293 7.78 26.15 -16.76
N VAL A 294 8.86 26.92 -16.62
CA VAL A 294 10.17 26.58 -17.19
C VAL A 294 10.76 25.32 -16.56
N LYS A 295 10.69 25.17 -15.23
CA LYS A 295 11.16 23.98 -14.50
C LYS A 295 10.41 22.71 -14.89
N SER A 296 9.13 22.81 -15.27
CA SER A 296 8.35 21.66 -15.72
C SER A 296 8.78 21.07 -17.07
N LYS A 297 9.71 21.74 -17.78
CA LYS A 297 10.18 21.38 -19.11
C LYS A 297 9.05 21.14 -20.11
N LEU A 298 7.96 21.92 -20.00
CA LEU A 298 6.84 21.88 -20.95
C LEU A 298 7.31 22.09 -22.41
N TYR A 299 8.40 22.84 -22.60
CA TYR A 299 9.02 23.12 -23.91
C TYR A 299 9.98 22.02 -24.44
N VAL A 300 10.23 20.96 -23.66
CA VAL A 300 11.07 19.83 -24.08
C VAL A 300 10.17 18.68 -24.48
N LYS A 301 10.33 18.17 -25.71
CA LYS A 301 9.46 17.12 -26.25
C LYS A 301 9.74 15.75 -25.60
N ASP A 302 11.00 15.33 -25.67
CA ASP A 302 11.45 14.04 -25.15
C ASP A 302 12.02 14.24 -23.74
N LYS A 303 11.27 13.79 -22.73
CA LYS A 303 11.66 13.92 -21.31
C LYS A 303 11.04 12.82 -20.45
N ASN A 304 11.77 12.41 -19.41
CA ASN A 304 11.27 11.46 -18.43
C ASN A 304 10.24 12.13 -17.50
N THR A 305 9.05 11.55 -17.41
CA THR A 305 7.95 12.03 -16.55
C THR A 305 7.59 11.05 -15.45
N TYR A 306 8.29 9.90 -15.39
CA TYR A 306 8.20 8.99 -14.27
C TYR A 306 8.73 9.65 -13.01
N ASP A 307 8.01 9.50 -11.92
CA ASP A 307 8.39 10.05 -10.63
C ASP A 307 8.44 8.93 -9.60
N TYR A 308 9.63 8.67 -9.07
CA TYR A 308 9.80 7.57 -8.12
C TYR A 308 9.18 7.89 -6.75
N THR A 309 8.85 9.16 -6.50
CA THR A 309 8.23 9.62 -5.26
C THR A 309 6.71 9.41 -5.24
N GLU A 310 6.10 9.11 -6.39
CA GLU A 310 4.67 8.80 -6.50
C GLU A 310 4.30 7.53 -5.72
N HIS A 311 3.17 7.59 -5.01
CA HIS A 311 2.61 6.45 -4.28
C HIS A 311 1.88 5.49 -5.24
N ILE A 312 1.54 4.29 -4.75
CA ILE A 312 0.93 3.25 -5.58
C ILE A 312 -0.40 3.69 -6.21
N GLN A 313 -1.14 4.58 -5.53
CA GLN A 313 -2.39 5.17 -6.02
C GLN A 313 -2.18 6.09 -7.24
N ASP A 314 -1.01 6.71 -7.35
CA ASP A 314 -0.61 7.57 -8.47
C ASP A 314 0.03 6.78 -9.62
N ARG A 315 0.27 5.48 -9.40
CA ARG A 315 0.74 4.51 -10.40
C ARG A 315 -0.34 3.46 -10.75
N PRO A 316 -1.50 3.86 -11.34
CA PRO A 316 -2.61 2.98 -11.66
C PRO A 316 -2.27 1.64 -12.28
N ASP A 317 -1.29 1.58 -13.19
CA ASP A 317 -0.98 0.34 -13.91
C ASP A 317 -0.05 -0.62 -13.16
N SER A 318 0.53 -0.20 -12.02
CA SER A 318 1.45 -1.04 -11.26
C SER A 318 0.72 -2.21 -10.58
N GLU A 319 1.30 -3.41 -10.64
CA GLU A 319 0.85 -4.58 -9.87
C GLU A 319 1.72 -4.87 -8.64
N GLU A 320 2.71 -4.00 -8.38
CA GLU A 320 3.64 -4.08 -7.25
C GLU A 320 2.95 -3.71 -5.95
N ILE A 321 3.44 -4.24 -4.83
CA ILE A 321 2.99 -3.83 -3.49
C ILE A 321 4.07 -2.91 -2.92
N GLU A 322 3.69 -1.71 -2.50
CA GLU A 322 4.57 -0.87 -1.70
C GLU A 322 4.61 -1.37 -0.26
N THR A 323 5.81 -1.46 0.31
CA THR A 323 6.04 -1.74 1.73
C THR A 323 6.17 -0.43 2.53
N ILE A 324 6.14 -0.51 3.87
CA ILE A 324 6.42 0.68 4.70
C ILE A 324 7.78 1.27 4.37
N LYS A 325 8.79 0.43 4.11
CA LYS A 325 10.15 0.87 3.77
C LYS A 325 10.12 1.71 2.50
N ASP A 326 9.36 1.29 1.49
CA ASP A 326 9.20 2.04 0.25
C ASP A 326 8.52 3.39 0.49
N GLN A 327 7.43 3.42 1.26
CA GLN A 327 6.76 4.68 1.61
C GLN A 327 7.69 5.63 2.37
N MET A 328 8.49 5.12 3.32
CA MET A 328 9.47 5.94 4.04
C MET A 328 10.53 6.50 3.11
N SER A 329 11.09 5.67 2.22
CA SER A 329 12.07 6.10 1.21
C SER A 329 11.51 7.21 0.32
N LYS A 330 10.25 7.08 -0.12
CA LYS A 330 9.56 8.10 -0.91
C LYS A 330 9.33 9.39 -0.13
N VAL A 331 8.92 9.30 1.13
CA VAL A 331 8.76 10.49 2.00
C VAL A 331 10.09 11.21 2.20
N PHE A 332 11.19 10.49 2.43
CA PHE A 332 12.52 11.11 2.52
C PHE A 332 12.93 11.75 1.19
N ALA A 333 12.71 11.09 0.06
CA ALA A 333 12.98 11.64 -1.25
C ALA A 333 12.18 12.93 -1.53
N LEU A 334 10.89 12.95 -1.18
CA LEU A 334 10.04 14.14 -1.27
C LEU A 334 10.57 15.28 -0.42
N MET A 335 10.94 15.01 0.84
CA MET A 335 11.51 16.02 1.75
C MET A 335 12.87 16.53 1.27
N SER A 336 13.63 15.72 0.55
CA SER A 336 14.89 16.09 -0.07
C SER A 336 14.73 16.84 -1.41
N GLY A 337 13.50 16.97 -1.92
CA GLY A 337 13.23 17.69 -3.17
C GLY A 337 13.51 16.87 -4.43
N ALA A 338 13.50 15.55 -4.34
CA ALA A 338 13.76 14.65 -5.47
C ALA A 338 12.50 14.27 -6.27
N VAL A 339 11.46 15.10 -6.18
CA VAL A 339 10.25 15.02 -7.01
C VAL A 339 10.62 15.28 -8.46
N ASN A 340 10.03 14.53 -9.40
CA ASN A 340 10.21 14.86 -10.82
C ASN A 340 9.31 16.04 -11.17
N GLU A 341 9.92 17.15 -11.55
CA GLU A 341 9.19 18.39 -11.89
C GLU A 341 8.60 18.35 -13.31
N ASN A 342 9.03 17.40 -14.16
CA ASN A 342 8.60 17.31 -15.55
C ASN A 342 7.11 16.96 -15.70
N VAL A 343 6.44 17.63 -16.64
CA VAL A 343 5.03 17.36 -16.98
C VAL A 343 4.88 16.53 -18.25
N SER A 344 3.91 15.62 -18.30
CA SER A 344 3.64 14.80 -19.50
C SER A 344 2.84 15.53 -20.58
N ALA A 345 3.32 16.71 -20.98
CA ALA A 345 2.78 17.52 -22.06
C ALA A 345 3.92 18.22 -22.81
N TYR A 346 3.66 18.66 -24.04
CA TYR A 346 4.62 19.41 -24.85
C TYR A 346 3.95 20.64 -25.48
N LEU A 347 4.63 21.78 -25.38
CA LEU A 347 4.31 23.01 -26.09
C LEU A 347 5.60 23.50 -26.74
N SER A 348 5.57 24.07 -27.96
CA SER A 348 6.82 24.60 -28.53
C SER A 348 7.36 25.76 -27.68
N TYR A 349 8.67 26.02 -27.76
CA TYR A 349 9.27 27.13 -27.02
C TYR A 349 8.62 28.46 -27.39
N ASP A 350 8.39 28.70 -28.68
CA ASP A 350 7.79 29.93 -29.19
C ASP A 350 6.33 30.07 -28.70
N ASP A 351 5.53 29.00 -28.78
CA ASP A 351 4.14 29.04 -28.28
C ASP A 351 4.09 29.25 -26.75
N MET A 352 5.02 28.65 -26.01
CA MET A 352 5.14 28.86 -24.57
C MET A 352 5.47 30.33 -24.27
N MET A 353 6.43 30.91 -24.99
CA MET A 353 6.80 32.32 -24.86
C MET A 353 5.64 33.25 -25.16
N ASP A 354 4.91 33.02 -26.25
CA ASP A 354 3.74 33.81 -26.65
C ASP A 354 2.67 33.84 -25.55
N VAL A 355 2.38 32.67 -24.95
CA VAL A 355 1.41 32.55 -23.85
C VAL A 355 1.89 33.28 -22.60
N LEU A 356 3.16 33.11 -22.21
CA LEU A 356 3.72 33.77 -21.03
C LEU A 356 3.78 35.29 -21.20
N GLU A 357 4.20 35.80 -22.37
CA GLU A 357 4.23 37.23 -22.66
C GLU A 357 2.83 37.83 -22.63
N LYS A 358 1.86 37.17 -23.28
CA LYS A 358 0.46 37.60 -23.26
C LYS A 358 -0.07 37.75 -21.84
N ASN A 359 0.32 36.86 -20.93
CA ASN A 359 -0.18 36.83 -19.57
C ASN A 359 0.61 37.70 -18.57
N PHE A 360 1.92 37.92 -18.77
CA PHE A 360 2.79 38.49 -17.71
C PHE A 360 3.68 39.67 -18.13
N LYS A 361 3.69 40.10 -19.40
CA LYS A 361 4.55 41.21 -19.86
C LYS A 361 4.35 42.54 -19.12
N ASP A 362 3.15 42.80 -18.63
CA ASP A 362 2.82 44.04 -17.91
C ASP A 362 3.31 44.00 -16.45
N GLU A 363 3.73 42.83 -15.97
CA GLU A 363 4.17 42.59 -14.59
C GLU A 363 5.69 42.36 -14.48
N CYS A 364 6.33 41.83 -15.54
CA CYS A 364 7.75 41.49 -15.54
C CYS A 364 8.34 41.34 -16.95
N ASP A 365 9.68 41.31 -17.03
CA ASP A 365 10.42 41.00 -18.26
C ASP A 365 10.46 39.47 -18.47
N VAL A 366 9.44 38.95 -19.17
CA VAL A 366 9.22 37.51 -19.37
C VAL A 366 10.42 36.86 -20.05
N GLN A 367 10.95 37.47 -21.12
CA GLN A 367 12.08 36.92 -21.87
C GLN A 367 13.31 36.76 -20.97
N LYS A 368 13.67 37.83 -20.24
CA LYS A 368 14.83 37.78 -19.33
C LYS A 368 14.66 36.71 -18.26
N ILE A 369 13.47 36.58 -17.69
CA ILE A 369 13.17 35.61 -16.63
C ILE A 369 13.23 34.17 -17.17
N VAL A 370 12.63 33.91 -18.33
CA VAL A 370 12.67 32.57 -18.96
C VAL A 370 14.09 32.18 -19.32
N GLU A 371 14.86 33.07 -19.95
CA GLU A 371 16.26 32.80 -20.30
C GLU A 371 17.14 32.56 -19.07
N GLN A 372 16.92 33.32 -17.99
CA GLN A 372 17.59 33.11 -16.71
C GLN A 372 17.32 31.70 -16.18
N PHE A 373 16.05 31.32 -16.02
CA PHE A 373 15.70 30.02 -15.44
C PHE A 373 16.05 28.83 -16.34
N ARG A 374 16.09 29.03 -17.66
CA ARG A 374 16.59 28.00 -18.58
C ARG A 374 18.08 27.74 -18.37
N LYS A 375 18.89 28.79 -18.25
CA LYS A 375 20.32 28.65 -17.96
C LYS A 375 20.56 28.01 -16.59
N GLU A 376 19.80 28.43 -15.57
CA GLU A 376 19.85 27.80 -14.25
C GLU A 376 19.58 26.28 -14.34
N ASN A 377 18.57 25.85 -15.10
CA ASN A 377 18.27 24.43 -15.31
C ASN A 377 19.37 23.67 -16.07
N GLU A 378 20.08 24.33 -17.00
CA GLU A 378 21.18 23.73 -17.77
C GLU A 378 22.47 23.59 -16.93
N GLU A 379 22.68 24.52 -15.98
CA GLU A 379 23.85 24.56 -15.10
C GLU A 379 23.68 23.71 -13.82
N GLU A 380 22.46 23.27 -13.47
CA GLU A 380 22.12 22.47 -12.28
C GLU A 380 22.57 20.98 -12.36
N GLN A 381 23.84 20.72 -12.67
CA GLN A 381 24.39 19.35 -12.85
C GLN A 381 24.38 18.48 -11.58
N GLU A 382 24.23 19.08 -10.39
CA GLU A 382 24.22 18.38 -9.09
C GLU A 382 22.84 18.39 -8.39
N SER A 383 21.75 18.68 -9.10
CA SER A 383 20.40 18.60 -8.54
C SER A 383 19.83 17.17 -8.58
N PHE A 384 18.88 16.86 -7.68
CA PHE A 384 18.17 15.57 -7.75
C PHE A 384 17.42 15.39 -9.07
N GLN A 385 16.91 16.48 -9.66
CA GLN A 385 16.26 16.45 -10.96
C GLN A 385 17.23 15.95 -12.05
N SER A 386 18.46 16.48 -12.08
CA SER A 386 19.45 16.07 -13.08
C SER A 386 19.99 14.67 -12.82
N LEU A 387 20.23 14.31 -11.55
CA LEU A 387 20.75 13.00 -11.15
C LEU A 387 19.77 11.86 -11.43
N PHE A 388 18.48 12.04 -11.14
CA PHE A 388 17.49 10.96 -11.24
C PHE A 388 16.71 10.94 -12.55
N TYR A 389 16.43 12.09 -13.17
CA TYR A 389 15.45 12.14 -14.26
C TYR A 389 15.98 12.66 -15.59
N ASP A 390 17.00 13.50 -15.59
CA ASP A 390 17.55 14.06 -16.84
C ASP A 390 18.78 13.29 -17.35
N ASN A 391 19.43 12.50 -16.50
CA ASN A 391 20.58 11.68 -16.87
C ASN A 391 20.21 10.20 -17.00
N ASP A 392 19.95 9.77 -18.22
CA ASP A 392 19.59 8.38 -18.55
C ASP A 392 20.67 7.38 -18.11
N GLU A 393 21.95 7.77 -18.03
CA GLU A 393 23.05 6.88 -17.67
C GLU A 393 23.01 6.46 -16.20
N ILE A 394 22.54 7.34 -15.31
CA ILE A 394 22.38 7.03 -13.88
C ILE A 394 21.19 6.10 -13.68
N MET A 395 20.06 6.36 -14.35
CA MET A 395 18.90 5.44 -14.30
C MET A 395 19.24 4.06 -14.88
N LEU A 396 20.03 3.99 -15.97
CA LEU A 396 20.54 2.72 -16.49
C LEU A 396 21.51 2.04 -15.52
N LYS A 397 22.33 2.80 -14.80
CA LYS A 397 23.22 2.25 -13.75
C LYS A 397 22.43 1.79 -12.54
N MET A 398 21.41 2.51 -12.08
CA MET A 398 20.53 2.09 -10.99
C MET A 398 19.72 0.85 -11.40
N GLY A 399 19.19 0.81 -12.62
CA GLY A 399 18.54 -0.36 -13.18
C GLY A 399 19.48 -1.56 -13.25
N LYS A 400 20.73 -1.38 -13.70
CA LYS A 400 21.76 -2.43 -13.67
C LYS A 400 22.14 -2.84 -12.25
N MET A 401 22.25 -1.90 -11.31
CA MET A 401 22.52 -2.22 -9.90
C MET A 401 21.39 -3.03 -9.28
N LEU A 402 20.14 -2.72 -9.60
CA LEU A 402 18.98 -3.50 -9.17
C LEU A 402 18.95 -4.89 -9.83
N GLU A 403 19.25 -4.98 -11.13
CA GLU A 403 19.41 -6.27 -11.81
C GLU A 403 20.59 -7.08 -11.25
N ASP A 404 21.67 -6.42 -10.84
CA ASP A 404 22.84 -7.07 -10.26
C ASP A 404 22.57 -7.47 -8.80
N GLU A 405 21.80 -6.69 -8.02
CA GLU A 405 21.25 -7.11 -6.72
C GLU A 405 20.29 -8.30 -6.86
N GLU A 406 19.44 -8.31 -7.89
CA GLU A 406 18.59 -9.47 -8.21
C GLU A 406 19.43 -10.70 -8.60
N LYS A 407 20.48 -10.51 -9.41
CA LYS A 407 21.42 -11.60 -9.76
C LYS A 407 22.25 -12.06 -8.56
N GLU A 408 22.61 -11.20 -7.62
CA GLU A 408 23.27 -11.60 -6.37
C GLU A 408 22.33 -12.43 -5.49
N LYS A 409 21.03 -12.11 -5.48
CA LYS A 409 19.99 -12.97 -4.87
C LYS A 409 19.81 -14.31 -5.62
N GLU A 410 20.16 -14.40 -6.91
CA GLU A 410 20.17 -15.67 -7.64
C GLU A 410 21.36 -16.57 -7.31
N VAL A 411 22.43 -16.06 -6.68
CA VAL A 411 23.63 -16.86 -6.33
C VAL A 411 23.37 -17.77 -5.13
N TYR A 412 22.57 -17.31 -4.17
CA TYR A 412 22.28 -18.03 -2.94
C TYR A 412 20.77 -18.19 -2.77
N ALA A 413 20.32 -19.43 -2.49
CA ALA A 413 18.93 -19.69 -2.11
C ALA A 413 18.46 -18.82 -0.91
N ILE A 414 19.36 -18.50 0.03
CA ILE A 414 19.08 -17.62 1.17
C ILE A 414 20.10 -16.47 1.18
N ALA A 415 19.67 -15.28 0.79
CA ALA A 415 20.53 -14.10 0.63
C ALA A 415 20.35 -13.05 1.75
N ASP A 416 19.25 -13.09 2.50
CA ASP A 416 18.99 -12.15 3.59
C ASP A 416 18.36 -12.79 4.84
N PHE A 417 18.24 -12.00 5.91
CA PHE A 417 17.68 -12.48 7.19
C PHE A 417 16.18 -12.82 7.11
N ASP A 418 15.42 -12.18 6.21
CA ASP A 418 13.98 -12.42 6.07
C ASP A 418 13.72 -13.80 5.43
N ASP A 419 14.61 -14.22 4.54
CA ASP A 419 14.53 -15.49 3.81
C ASP A 419 14.88 -16.72 4.67
N LEU A 420 15.58 -16.54 5.81
CA LEU A 420 15.97 -17.65 6.70
C LEU A 420 14.80 -18.53 7.15
N MET A 421 13.61 -17.95 7.26
CA MET A 421 12.39 -18.68 7.60
C MET A 421 12.00 -19.73 6.54
N GLN A 422 12.55 -19.66 5.33
CA GLN A 422 12.25 -20.53 4.19
C GLN A 422 13.33 -21.58 3.93
N TYR A 423 14.44 -21.58 4.67
CA TYR A 423 15.54 -22.54 4.48
C TYR A 423 15.04 -24.00 4.40
N GLU A 424 15.47 -24.71 3.37
CA GLU A 424 15.33 -26.16 3.22
C GLU A 424 16.71 -26.82 3.20
N GLU A 425 16.79 -28.09 3.62
CA GLU A 425 18.05 -28.84 3.57
C GLU A 425 18.67 -28.84 2.17
N GLY A 426 19.90 -28.31 2.06
CA GLY A 426 20.63 -28.19 0.80
C GLY A 426 20.64 -26.78 0.20
N ASP A 427 19.88 -25.84 0.78
CA ASP A 427 19.93 -24.43 0.39
C ASP A 427 21.30 -23.83 0.66
N THR A 428 21.82 -23.08 -0.30
CA THR A 428 23.03 -22.29 -0.16
C THR A 428 22.72 -20.97 0.55
N VAL A 429 23.46 -20.65 1.61
CA VAL A 429 23.30 -19.41 2.39
C VAL A 429 24.43 -18.45 2.07
N GLU A 430 24.14 -17.15 2.01
CA GLU A 430 25.16 -16.12 1.80
C GLU A 430 26.24 -16.18 2.92
N PRO A 431 27.55 -16.11 2.59
CA PRO A 431 28.62 -16.36 3.55
C PRO A 431 28.68 -15.43 4.77
N GLN A 432 28.28 -14.16 4.66
CA GLN A 432 28.23 -13.25 5.82
C GLN A 432 27.05 -13.60 6.73
N LEU A 433 25.89 -13.89 6.15
CA LEU A 433 24.70 -14.36 6.85
C LEU A 433 24.99 -15.66 7.61
N GLU A 434 25.61 -16.64 6.95
CA GLU A 434 26.04 -17.91 7.56
C GLU A 434 26.99 -17.70 8.75
N LYS A 435 27.98 -16.80 8.61
CA LYS A 435 28.87 -16.43 9.72
C LYS A 435 28.11 -15.81 10.90
N CYS A 436 27.10 -14.99 10.63
CA CYS A 436 26.27 -14.38 11.66
C CYS A 436 25.46 -15.44 12.41
N ILE A 437 24.79 -16.36 11.70
CA ILE A 437 24.03 -17.48 12.30
C ILE A 437 24.95 -18.33 13.17
N THR A 438 26.09 -18.75 12.65
CA THR A 438 27.05 -19.62 13.35
C THR A 438 27.56 -18.95 14.64
N LYS A 439 27.99 -17.69 14.57
CA LYS A 439 28.48 -16.95 15.74
C LYS A 439 27.38 -16.80 16.81
N LEU A 440 26.15 -16.53 16.37
CA LEU A 440 25.01 -16.36 17.25
C LEU A 440 24.68 -17.69 17.95
N ILE A 441 24.64 -18.82 17.24
CA ILE A 441 24.41 -20.13 17.86
C ILE A 441 25.52 -20.49 18.86
N GLN A 442 26.79 -20.27 18.50
CA GLN A 442 27.92 -20.51 19.41
C GLN A 442 27.83 -19.65 20.68
N PHE A 443 27.48 -18.38 20.53
CA PHE A 443 27.24 -17.49 21.65
C PHE A 443 26.09 -18.01 22.53
N MET A 444 24.97 -18.39 21.92
CA MET A 444 23.79 -18.91 22.60
C MET A 444 24.11 -20.17 23.40
N LYS A 445 24.76 -21.17 22.78
CA LYS A 445 25.24 -22.40 23.46
C LYS A 445 26.02 -22.07 24.74
N LYS A 446 27.00 -21.16 24.63
CA LYS A 446 27.87 -20.76 25.74
C LYS A 446 27.13 -20.09 26.89
N VAL A 447 26.14 -19.23 26.60
CA VAL A 447 25.42 -18.46 27.65
C VAL A 447 24.22 -19.21 28.23
N SER A 448 23.80 -20.32 27.62
CA SER A 448 22.64 -21.11 28.05
C SER A 448 22.99 -22.35 28.86
N GLU A 449 24.20 -22.91 28.73
CA GLU A 449 24.59 -24.20 29.32
C GLU A 449 24.35 -24.26 30.84
N GLU A 450 24.96 -23.35 31.60
CA GLU A 450 24.81 -23.32 33.06
C GLU A 450 23.37 -23.04 33.51
N GLU A 451 22.65 -22.19 32.76
CA GLU A 451 21.26 -21.83 33.09
C GLU A 451 20.27 -22.94 32.73
N TYR A 452 20.55 -23.73 31.68
CA TYR A 452 19.76 -24.89 31.33
C TYR A 452 19.80 -25.91 32.47
N ASP A 453 21.00 -26.30 32.91
CA ASP A 453 21.21 -27.30 33.97
C ASP A 453 20.65 -26.85 35.32
N LYS A 454 20.83 -25.57 35.68
CA LYS A 454 20.42 -25.05 37.00
C LYS A 454 18.95 -24.65 37.08
N ARG A 455 18.34 -24.21 35.97
CA ARG A 455 16.99 -23.60 36.01
C ARG A 455 15.94 -24.31 35.19
N PHE A 456 16.29 -24.94 34.07
CA PHE A 456 15.30 -25.61 33.22
C PHE A 456 15.23 -27.11 33.48
N LEU A 457 16.38 -27.78 33.52
CA LEU A 457 16.48 -29.23 33.72
C LEU A 457 15.78 -29.72 35.01
N PRO A 458 15.87 -29.04 36.18
CA PRO A 458 15.23 -29.51 37.41
C PRO A 458 13.70 -29.38 37.42
N LEU A 459 13.12 -28.65 36.47
CA LEU A 459 11.69 -28.37 36.43
C LEU A 459 10.88 -29.57 35.93
N ASN A 460 9.66 -29.72 36.45
CA ASN A 460 8.72 -30.70 35.93
C ASN A 460 8.10 -30.24 34.59
N VAL A 461 7.39 -31.15 33.90
CA VAL A 461 6.72 -30.88 32.59
C VAL A 461 5.89 -29.59 32.60
N ARG A 462 5.12 -29.38 33.68
CA ARG A 462 4.24 -28.22 33.81
C ARG A 462 5.05 -26.94 33.87
N GLU A 463 6.08 -26.92 34.69
CA GLU A 463 6.98 -25.77 34.88
C GLU A 463 7.80 -25.47 33.63
N ARG A 464 8.40 -26.49 32.99
CA ARG A 464 9.13 -26.34 31.71
C ARG A 464 8.25 -25.70 30.64
N CYS A 465 7.04 -26.23 30.42
CA CYS A 465 6.09 -25.65 29.46
C CYS A 465 5.72 -24.20 29.80
N ARG A 466 5.44 -23.90 31.08
CA ARG A 466 5.09 -22.55 31.52
C ARG A 466 6.24 -21.58 31.28
N MET A 467 7.48 -22.01 31.53
CA MET A 467 8.67 -21.20 31.36
C MET A 467 8.92 -20.87 29.89
N LEU A 468 8.84 -21.84 28.98
CA LEU A 468 8.98 -21.58 27.53
C LEU A 468 7.89 -20.62 27.01
N ILE A 469 6.63 -20.82 27.45
CA ILE A 469 5.53 -19.92 27.08
C ILE A 469 5.79 -18.51 27.61
N SER A 470 6.17 -18.38 28.89
CA SER A 470 6.39 -17.07 29.51
C SER A 470 7.60 -16.33 28.94
N ASN A 471 8.62 -17.06 28.47
CA ASN A 471 9.78 -16.41 27.86
C ASN A 471 9.53 -16.07 26.38
N ASN A 472 8.60 -16.75 25.70
CA ASN A 472 8.21 -16.46 24.32
C ASN A 472 7.25 -15.27 24.23
N GLU A 473 7.77 -14.06 24.38
CA GLU A 473 6.97 -12.83 24.27
C GLU A 473 6.91 -12.29 22.82
N GLN A 474 7.90 -12.63 21.98
CA GLN A 474 8.15 -11.93 20.70
C GLN A 474 7.78 -12.75 19.45
N PHE A 475 7.85 -14.08 19.51
CA PHE A 475 7.69 -14.94 18.34
C PHE A 475 6.28 -15.54 18.27
N LEU A 476 5.66 -15.48 17.10
CA LEU A 476 4.40 -16.18 16.87
C LEU A 476 4.69 -17.49 16.16
N LEU A 477 4.91 -18.57 16.90
CA LEU A 477 5.21 -19.87 16.29
C LEU A 477 3.94 -20.52 15.72
N SER A 478 4.13 -21.49 14.81
CA SER A 478 3.02 -22.29 14.31
C SER A 478 2.47 -23.21 15.41
N LYS A 479 1.21 -23.64 15.26
CA LYS A 479 0.67 -24.69 16.14
C LYS A 479 1.51 -25.98 16.10
N ARG A 480 2.07 -26.32 14.93
CA ARG A 480 2.91 -27.51 14.74
C ARG A 480 4.20 -27.38 15.57
N SER A 481 4.90 -26.25 15.45
CA SER A 481 6.14 -25.97 16.19
C SER A 481 5.91 -26.04 17.70
N TRP A 482 4.84 -25.42 18.21
CA TRP A 482 4.50 -25.53 19.63
C TRP A 482 4.20 -26.96 20.06
N ASN A 483 3.42 -27.71 19.28
CA ASN A 483 3.12 -29.11 19.60
C ASN A 483 4.39 -29.95 19.65
N GLN A 484 5.31 -29.74 18.72
CA GLN A 484 6.58 -30.44 18.65
C GLN A 484 7.46 -30.16 19.86
N ILE A 485 7.65 -28.89 20.21
CA ILE A 485 8.36 -28.47 21.43
C ILE A 485 7.73 -29.12 22.66
N PHE A 486 6.39 -29.06 22.79
CA PHE A 486 5.74 -29.63 23.96
C PHE A 486 5.81 -31.16 24.02
N ASN A 487 5.84 -31.86 22.88
CA ASN A 487 5.97 -33.32 22.84
C ASN A 487 7.37 -33.78 23.24
N HIS A 488 8.40 -32.97 23.01
CA HIS A 488 9.79 -33.25 23.37
C HIS A 488 10.24 -32.55 24.66
N ILE A 489 9.32 -32.05 25.49
CA ILE A 489 9.66 -31.26 26.69
C ILE A 489 10.50 -32.00 27.74
N LEU A 490 10.50 -33.33 27.70
CA LEU A 490 11.31 -34.22 28.54
C LEU A 490 12.52 -34.82 27.82
N ASP A 491 12.70 -34.53 26.53
CA ASP A 491 13.91 -34.88 25.81
C ASP A 491 14.95 -33.80 26.09
N ASP A 492 15.91 -34.12 26.97
CA ASP A 492 16.88 -33.14 27.42
C ASP A 492 17.89 -32.78 26.33
N GLN A 493 18.16 -33.66 25.35
CA GLN A 493 19.02 -33.33 24.20
C GLN A 493 18.32 -32.33 23.28
N TYR A 494 17.05 -32.59 22.98
CA TYR A 494 16.21 -31.69 22.20
C TYR A 494 16.05 -30.33 22.89
N MET A 495 15.77 -30.32 24.19
CA MET A 495 15.55 -29.07 24.93
C MET A 495 16.83 -28.26 25.15
N MET A 496 17.98 -28.90 25.33
CA MET A 496 19.28 -28.21 25.41
C MET A 496 19.54 -27.38 24.15
N LYS A 497 19.04 -27.85 23.01
CA LYS A 497 19.14 -27.18 21.72
C LYS A 497 18.14 -26.03 21.54
N TYR A 498 16.89 -26.20 21.95
CA TYR A 498 15.84 -25.19 21.74
C TYR A 498 15.77 -24.11 22.81
N TYR A 499 15.99 -24.49 24.07
CA TYR A 499 15.87 -23.58 25.22
C TYR A 499 16.65 -22.25 25.10
N PRO A 500 17.88 -22.21 24.54
CA PRO A 500 18.64 -20.96 24.45
C PRO A 500 17.85 -19.84 23.78
N PHE A 501 17.18 -20.15 22.66
CA PHE A 501 16.48 -19.19 21.82
C PHE A 501 15.17 -18.67 22.45
N PHE A 502 14.59 -19.40 23.40
CA PHE A 502 13.43 -18.92 24.15
C PHE A 502 13.78 -17.89 25.23
N ARG A 503 15.04 -17.82 25.67
CA ARG A 503 15.45 -16.98 26.82
C ARG A 503 15.83 -15.56 26.44
N VAL A 504 16.38 -15.37 25.25
CA VAL A 504 16.96 -14.09 24.85
C VAL A 504 15.92 -13.21 24.19
N LYS A 505 15.85 -11.95 24.63
CA LYS A 505 15.04 -10.94 23.97
C LYS A 505 15.81 -10.42 22.76
N ALA A 506 15.21 -10.46 21.58
CA ALA A 506 15.76 -9.82 20.40
C ALA A 506 15.87 -8.31 20.65
N VAL A 507 17.04 -7.75 20.35
CA VAL A 507 17.39 -6.34 20.63
C VAL A 507 17.32 -5.49 19.36
N ASN A 508 17.39 -6.12 18.18
CA ASN A 508 17.26 -5.52 16.86
C ASN A 508 16.55 -6.48 15.89
N ASP A 509 16.19 -5.99 14.70
CA ASP A 509 15.44 -6.75 13.70
C ASP A 509 16.22 -7.97 13.17
N GLU A 510 17.53 -7.85 12.95
CA GLU A 510 18.37 -8.96 12.48
C GLU A 510 18.38 -10.14 13.45
N SER A 511 18.65 -9.88 14.75
CA SER A 511 18.61 -10.93 15.77
C SER A 511 17.20 -11.50 15.95
N TYR A 512 16.16 -10.67 15.80
CA TYR A 512 14.78 -11.15 15.80
C TYR A 512 14.54 -12.16 14.68
N GLN A 513 14.92 -11.85 13.45
CA GLN A 513 14.69 -12.74 12.30
C GLN A 513 15.46 -14.06 12.44
N ILE A 514 16.74 -14.01 12.85
CA ILE A 514 17.54 -15.23 13.05
C ILE A 514 16.92 -16.11 14.15
N TYR A 515 16.60 -15.53 15.32
CA TYR A 515 15.99 -16.32 16.40
C TYR A 515 14.64 -16.89 16.00
N TYR A 516 13.83 -16.10 15.30
CA TYR A 516 12.52 -16.55 14.85
C TYR A 516 12.64 -17.70 13.84
N ALA A 517 13.59 -17.61 12.91
CA ALA A 517 13.92 -18.67 11.96
C ALA A 517 14.38 -19.94 12.66
N LEU A 518 15.35 -19.85 13.56
CA LEU A 518 15.88 -21.00 14.29
C LEU A 518 14.82 -21.72 15.15
N ILE A 519 13.89 -20.98 15.76
CA ILE A 519 12.82 -21.61 16.56
C ILE A 519 11.71 -22.19 15.67
N SER A 520 11.47 -21.58 14.51
CA SER A 520 10.36 -21.94 13.62
C SER A 520 10.71 -22.96 12.55
N ASN A 521 12.00 -23.12 12.23
CA ASN A 521 12.55 -24.00 11.21
C ASN A 521 13.56 -24.96 11.85
N GLU A 522 13.15 -26.21 12.02
CA GLU A 522 13.97 -27.24 12.66
C GLU A 522 15.14 -27.67 11.76
N GLU A 523 14.97 -27.73 10.45
CA GLU A 523 16.04 -28.09 9.51
C GLU A 523 17.19 -27.08 9.58
N LEU A 524 16.88 -25.78 9.60
CA LEU A 524 17.88 -24.73 9.78
C LEU A 524 18.62 -24.86 11.12
N LEU A 525 17.88 -25.14 12.19
CA LEU A 525 18.46 -25.30 13.51
C LEU A 525 19.26 -26.60 13.63
N ASP A 526 18.86 -27.69 12.98
CA ASP A 526 19.61 -28.93 12.82
C ASP A 526 20.93 -28.69 12.10
N HIS A 527 20.89 -28.05 10.94
CA HIS A 527 22.08 -27.78 10.14
C HIS A 527 23.18 -27.00 10.90
N TYR A 528 22.81 -25.95 11.64
CA TYR A 528 23.80 -25.06 12.27
C TYR A 528 24.06 -25.32 13.77
N TYR A 529 23.30 -26.22 14.41
CA TYR A 529 23.49 -26.54 15.83
C TYR A 529 24.35 -27.79 16.05
N GLU A 530 24.66 -28.59 15.02
CA GLU A 530 25.77 -29.54 15.09
C GLU A 530 27.10 -28.81 15.38
#